data_AF-A0A7X0ZEH7-F1
#
_entry.id   AF-A0A7X0ZEH7-F1
#
_cell.length_a   1.000
_cell.length_b   1.000
_cell.length_c   1.000
_cell.angle_alpha   90.00
_cell.angle_beta   90.00
_cell.angle_gamma   90.00
#
_symmetry.space_group_name_H-M   'P 1'
#
loop_
_entity.id
_entity.type
_entity.pdbx_description
1 polymer ?
#
loop_
_entity_poly.entity_id
_entity_poly.type
_entity_poly.pdbx_seq_one_letter_code
_entity_poly.pdbx_strand_id
1 'polypeptide(L)'
;MIIKTDSNSNGTFYWDNVEKRTRFVRKGETPEFEVVENPETMLHVETPEKQTIETTETKKQTDDIQLLTVKQLREVVKDKGLDVPANADKKTLIDAIVQADEDDE
;
A
#
# COMPACT_ATOMS: atom_id res chain seq x y z
N MET A 1 3.80 -24.40 9.13
CA MET A 1 2.97 -23.22 9.45
C MET A 1 1.54 -23.55 9.07
N ILE A 2 0.66 -23.67 10.05
CA ILE A 2 -0.74 -24.00 9.84
C ILE A 2 -1.59 -22.83 10.32
N ILE A 3 -2.39 -22.25 9.43
CA ILE A 3 -3.21 -21.08 9.72
C ILE A 3 -4.68 -21.47 9.74
N LYS A 4 -5.46 -20.90 10.66
CA LYS A 4 -6.92 -21.10 10.68
C LYS A 4 -7.56 -20.31 9.54
N THR A 5 -8.36 -20.96 8.71
CA THR A 5 -9.00 -20.31 7.55
C THR A 5 -10.49 -20.09 7.73
N ASP A 6 -11.23 -21.09 8.20
CA ASP A 6 -12.69 -21.02 8.34
C ASP A 6 -13.17 -21.86 9.53
N SER A 7 -14.37 -21.61 10.06
CA SER A 7 -14.98 -22.37 11.14
C SER A 7 -16.49 -22.42 11.02
N ASN A 8 -17.06 -23.61 11.13
CA ASN A 8 -18.50 -23.86 11.05
C ASN A 8 -19.01 -24.70 12.23
N SER A 9 -20.31 -25.03 12.20
CA SER A 9 -20.95 -25.84 13.25
C SER A 9 -20.35 -27.25 13.43
N ASN A 10 -19.67 -27.78 12.41
CA ASN A 10 -19.07 -29.12 12.40
C ASN A 10 -17.60 -29.13 12.82
N GLY A 11 -16.87 -28.02 12.68
CA GLY A 11 -15.45 -27.96 12.98
C GLY A 11 -14.74 -26.74 12.40
N THR A 12 -13.41 -26.79 12.42
CA THR A 12 -12.53 -25.71 11.95
C THR A 12 -11.66 -26.21 10.81
N PHE A 13 -11.57 -25.40 9.76
CA PHE A 13 -10.67 -25.61 8.64
C PHE A 13 -9.37 -24.85 8.87
N TYR A 14 -8.27 -25.52 8.57
CA TYR A 14 -6.93 -25.01 8.68
C TYR A 14 -6.21 -25.20 7.34
N TRP A 15 -5.35 -24.26 6.98
CA TRP A 15 -4.47 -24.36 5.82
C TRP A 15 -3.05 -24.70 6.26
N ASP A 16 -2.53 -25.83 5.79
CA ASP A 16 -1.14 -26.25 5.99
C ASP A 16 -0.26 -25.73 4.86
N ASN A 17 0.63 -24.78 5.18
CA ASN A 17 1.56 -24.23 4.19
C ASN A 17 2.72 -25.17 3.83
N VAL A 18 3.03 -26.16 4.68
CA VAL A 18 4.11 -27.12 4.46
C VAL A 18 3.64 -28.20 3.48
N GLU A 19 2.46 -28.75 3.74
CA GLU A 19 1.88 -29.82 2.91
C GLU A 19 0.97 -29.30 1.79
N LYS A 20 0.74 -27.98 1.72
CA LYS A 20 -0.10 -27.29 0.72
C LYS A 20 -1.51 -27.89 0.61
N ARG A 21 -2.11 -28.18 1.77
CA ARG A 21 -3.44 -28.80 1.85
C ARG A 21 -4.30 -28.23 2.97
N THR A 22 -5.60 -28.37 2.82
CA THR A 22 -6.58 -28.05 3.86
C THR A 22 -6.72 -29.21 4.85
N ARG A 23 -6.65 -28.91 6.15
CA ARG A 23 -6.88 -29.84 7.26
C ARG A 23 -8.19 -29.48 7.95
N PHE A 24 -9.06 -30.46 8.17
CA PHE A 24 -10.32 -30.27 8.89
C PHE A 24 -10.25 -30.92 10.26
N VAL A 25 -10.58 -30.16 11.31
CA VAL A 25 -10.64 -30.66 12.69
C VAL A 25 -12.07 -30.52 13.20
N ARG A 26 -12.62 -31.60 13.76
CA ARG A 26 -13.99 -31.60 14.27
C ARG A 26 -14.13 -30.74 15.52
N LYS A 27 -15.32 -30.19 15.71
CA LYS A 27 -15.64 -29.40 16.91
C LYS A 27 -15.48 -30.26 18.17
N GLY A 28 -14.62 -29.83 19.09
CA GLY A 28 -14.32 -30.55 20.34
C GLY A 28 -13.04 -31.42 20.26
N GLU A 29 -12.43 -31.55 19.09
CA GLU A 29 -11.12 -32.15 18.93
C GLU A 29 -10.05 -31.05 18.99
N THR A 30 -9.07 -31.21 19.86
CA THR A 30 -7.92 -30.31 19.90
C THR A 30 -6.99 -30.65 18.74
N PRO A 31 -6.62 -29.69 17.88
CA PRO A 31 -5.68 -29.95 16.79
C PRO A 31 -4.35 -30.47 17.35
N GLU A 32 -3.88 -31.60 16.85
CA GLU A 32 -2.56 -32.17 17.22
C GLU A 32 -1.37 -31.37 16.64
N PHE A 33 -1.64 -30.22 16.05
CA PHE A 33 -0.66 -29.40 15.36
C PHE A 33 -0.71 -27.97 15.87
N GLU A 34 0.44 -27.31 15.85
CA GLU A 34 0.57 -25.93 16.28
C GLU A 34 -0.12 -25.01 15.27
N VAL A 35 -1.23 -24.42 15.71
CA VAL A 35 -1.97 -23.42 14.96
C VAL A 35 -1.31 -22.08 15.20
N VAL A 36 -0.87 -21.45 14.11
CA VAL A 36 -0.39 -20.07 14.14
C VAL A 36 -1.62 -19.17 14.06
N GLU A 37 -2.08 -18.64 15.20
CA GLU A 37 -3.28 -17.79 15.29
C GLU A 37 -3.07 -16.39 14.69
N ASN A 38 -1.84 -15.89 14.74
CA ASN A 38 -1.47 -14.59 14.17
C ASN A 38 -0.23 -14.74 13.29
N PRO A 39 -0.38 -15.30 12.08
CA PRO A 39 0.73 -15.40 11.16
C PRO A 39 1.19 -14.00 10.78
N GLU A 40 2.52 -13.74 10.83
CA GLU A 40 3.08 -12.58 10.15
C GLU A 40 2.53 -12.59 8.71
N THR A 41 1.86 -11.51 8.36
CA THR A 41 1.03 -11.45 7.16
C THR A 41 1.90 -11.77 5.94
N MET A 42 1.51 -12.76 5.15
CA MET A 42 2.10 -12.96 3.80
C MET A 42 1.67 -11.88 2.81
N LEU A 43 0.79 -10.95 3.21
CA LEU A 43 0.74 -9.70 2.50
C LEU A 43 2.08 -9.00 2.73
N HIS A 44 2.82 -8.74 1.66
CA HIS A 44 3.50 -7.45 1.54
C HIS A 44 2.41 -6.37 1.60
N VAL A 45 1.87 -6.10 2.79
CA VAL A 45 1.42 -4.76 3.09
C VAL A 45 2.73 -4.05 3.39
N GLU A 46 3.19 -3.25 2.44
CA GLU A 46 3.97 -2.07 2.78
C GLU A 46 3.13 -1.26 3.76
N THR A 47 3.12 -1.67 5.02
CA THR A 47 2.57 -0.89 6.10
C THR A 47 3.68 0.11 6.37
N PRO A 48 3.46 1.41 6.12
CA PRO A 48 4.51 2.39 6.30
C PRO A 48 4.66 2.65 7.80
N GLU A 49 5.24 1.70 8.53
CA GLU A 49 5.73 1.95 9.87
C GLU A 49 7.25 1.82 9.87
N LYS A 50 7.85 2.96 9.53
CA LYS A 50 9.08 3.47 10.15
C LYS A 50 10.25 2.48 10.15
N GLN A 51 10.90 2.38 8.99
CA GLN A 51 12.35 2.27 8.96
C GLN A 51 12.93 3.40 8.13
N THR A 52 13.61 4.28 8.85
CA THR A 52 14.61 5.24 8.39
C THR A 52 15.43 4.66 7.24
N ILE A 53 15.11 5.10 6.02
CA ILE A 53 16.07 5.11 4.92
C ILE A 53 16.30 6.58 4.61
N GLU A 54 17.42 7.10 5.10
CA GLU A 54 18.09 8.20 4.43
C GLU A 54 18.19 7.84 2.94
N THR A 55 17.90 8.82 2.07
CA THR A 55 18.06 8.82 0.60
C THR A 55 16.73 8.82 -0.18
N THR A 56 16.48 9.96 -0.85
CA THR A 56 15.44 10.28 -1.87
C THR A 56 14.09 10.85 -1.40
N GLU A 57 14.11 11.98 -0.70
CA GLU A 57 12.89 12.82 -0.53
C GLU A 57 12.35 13.37 -1.86
N THR A 58 13.16 13.42 -2.93
CA THR A 58 12.76 14.02 -4.21
C THR A 58 11.89 13.14 -5.11
N LYS A 59 11.82 11.80 -4.90
CA LYS A 59 11.08 10.91 -5.83
C LYS A 59 9.62 10.64 -5.42
N LYS A 60 9.32 10.50 -4.13
CA LYS A 60 7.95 10.18 -3.67
C LYS A 60 6.94 11.29 -4.03
N GLN A 61 7.35 12.55 -3.92
CA GLN A 61 6.47 13.69 -4.22
C GLN A 61 6.05 13.72 -5.70
N THR A 62 6.93 13.29 -6.63
CA THR A 62 6.61 13.28 -8.07
C THR A 62 5.57 12.23 -8.44
N ASP A 63 5.53 11.08 -7.77
CA ASP A 63 4.55 10.02 -8.03
C ASP A 63 3.14 10.44 -7.56
N ASP A 64 3.06 11.08 -6.39
CA ASP A 64 1.81 11.62 -5.85
C ASP A 64 1.23 12.73 -6.75
N ILE A 65 2.09 13.62 -7.26
CA ILE A 65 1.69 14.68 -8.21
C ILE A 65 1.25 14.07 -9.55
N GLN A 66 1.89 12.99 -10.02
CA GLN A 66 1.50 12.27 -11.23
C GLN A 66 0.15 11.54 -11.12
N LEU A 67 -0.30 11.21 -9.91
CA LEU A 67 -1.61 10.59 -9.65
C LEU A 67 -2.77 11.60 -9.70
N LEU A 68 -2.49 12.91 -9.56
CA LEU A 68 -3.51 13.97 -9.58
C LEU A 68 -4.15 14.15 -10.96
N THR A 69 -5.39 14.62 -10.97
CA THR A 69 -6.08 15.00 -12.22
C THR A 69 -5.64 16.38 -12.72
N VAL A 70 -5.83 16.67 -14.02
CA VAL A 70 -5.47 17.96 -14.63
C VAL A 70 -6.15 19.15 -13.91
N LYS A 71 -7.36 18.95 -13.36
CA LYS A 71 -8.05 19.98 -12.57
C LYS A 71 -7.32 20.30 -11.28
N GLN A 72 -6.94 19.26 -10.53
CA GLN A 72 -6.21 19.41 -9.26
C GLN A 72 -4.83 20.02 -9.48
N LEU A 73 -4.11 19.59 -10.52
CA LEU A 73 -2.81 20.17 -10.87
C LEU A 73 -2.90 21.67 -11.16
N ARG A 74 -3.99 22.13 -11.80
CA ARG A 74 -4.22 23.55 -12.04
C ARG A 74 -4.53 24.33 -10.77
N GLU A 75 -5.24 23.73 -9.83
CA GLU A 75 -5.45 24.33 -8.51
C GLU A 75 -4.13 24.49 -7.76
N VAL A 76 -3.29 23.44 -7.74
CA VAL A 76 -1.96 23.48 -7.09
C VAL A 76 -1.08 24.56 -7.72
N VAL A 77 -1.02 24.60 -9.05
CA VAL A 77 -0.33 25.65 -9.80
C VAL A 77 -0.82 27.05 -9.42
N LYS A 78 -2.14 27.25 -9.35
CA LYS A 78 -2.74 28.55 -9.04
C LYS A 78 -2.47 28.96 -7.58
N ASP A 79 -2.50 27.99 -6.68
CA ASP A 79 -2.19 28.17 -5.26
C ASP A 79 -0.72 28.58 -5.06
N LYS A 80 0.19 27.98 -5.84
CA LYS A 80 1.61 28.35 -5.94
C LYS A 80 1.86 29.67 -6.68
N GLY A 81 0.82 30.31 -7.25
CA GLY A 81 0.96 31.55 -8.02
C GLY A 81 1.67 31.39 -9.37
N LEU A 82 1.74 30.16 -9.91
CA LEU A 82 2.35 29.85 -11.19
C LEU A 82 1.36 30.14 -12.33
N ASP A 83 1.77 30.95 -13.31
CA ASP A 83 0.95 31.28 -14.49
C ASP A 83 1.26 30.30 -15.62
N VAL A 84 0.42 29.28 -15.79
CA VAL A 84 0.48 28.32 -16.91
C VAL A 84 -0.81 28.39 -17.71
N PRO A 85 -0.73 28.17 -19.02
CA PRO A 85 -1.84 28.42 -19.92
C PRO A 85 -3.01 27.48 -19.63
N ALA A 86 -4.22 27.99 -19.84
CA ALA A 86 -5.46 27.24 -19.58
C ALA A 86 -5.65 26.00 -20.48
N ASN A 87 -4.76 25.73 -21.43
CA ASN A 87 -4.72 24.51 -22.23
C ASN A 87 -3.47 23.65 -21.97
N ALA A 88 -2.72 23.93 -20.90
CA ALA A 88 -1.51 23.17 -20.55
C ALA A 88 -1.81 21.69 -20.34
N ASP A 89 -0.90 20.86 -20.84
CA ASP A 89 -0.91 19.41 -20.68
C ASP A 89 -0.58 19.03 -19.24
N LYS A 90 -1.01 17.82 -18.85
CA LYS A 90 -0.72 17.25 -17.53
C LYS A 90 0.78 17.28 -17.21
N LYS A 91 1.62 16.91 -18.18
CA LYS A 91 3.08 16.89 -18.00
C LYS A 91 3.65 18.27 -17.71
N THR A 92 3.23 19.29 -18.46
CA THR A 92 3.68 20.67 -18.29
C THR A 92 3.27 21.25 -16.93
N LEU A 93 2.08 20.91 -16.45
CA LEU A 93 1.62 21.33 -15.11
C LEU A 93 2.46 20.68 -14.00
N ILE A 94 2.77 19.38 -14.14
CA ILE A 94 3.61 18.66 -13.17
C ILE A 94 5.02 19.23 -13.15
N ASP A 95 5.61 19.45 -14.32
CA ASP A 95 6.96 20.01 -14.47
C ASP A 95 7.07 21.40 -13.82
N ALA A 96 6.06 22.27 -14.03
CA ALA A 96 6.01 23.58 -13.39
C ALA A 96 5.89 23.51 -11.85
N ILE A 97 5.12 22.55 -11.33
CA ILE A 97 4.97 22.35 -9.88
C ILE A 97 6.29 21.84 -9.28
N VAL A 98 6.92 20.85 -9.92
CA VAL A 98 8.19 20.27 -9.46
C VAL A 98 9.29 21.32 -9.49
N GLN A 99 9.41 22.08 -10.58
CA GLN A 99 10.38 23.17 -10.69
C GLN A 99 10.21 24.21 -9.57
N ALA A 100 8.97 24.58 -9.24
CA ALA A 100 8.69 25.54 -8.18
C ALA A 100 8.94 25.00 -6.76
N ASP A 101 8.90 23.68 -6.57
CA ASP A 101 9.28 23.04 -5.29
C ASP A 101 10.81 22.85 -5.17
N GLU A 102 11.55 22.78 -6.28
CA GLU A 102 13.03 22.68 -6.28
C GLU A 102 13.75 24.02 -6.00
N ASP A 103 13.10 25.16 -6.24
CA ASP A 103 13.69 26.49 -6.02
C ASP A 103 13.60 26.98 -4.54
N ASP A 104 12.97 26.22 -3.63
CA ASP A 104 12.81 26.57 -2.20
C ASP A 104 13.90 25.95 -1.27
N GLU A 105 14.98 25.35 -1.83
CA GLU A 105 16.19 24.90 -1.10
C GLU A 105 17.36 25.90 -1.13
#